data_AF-A0A4R1QQM0-F1
#
_entry.id   AF-A0A4R1QQM0-F1
#
_cell.length_a   1.000
_cell.length_b   1.000
_cell.length_c   1.000
_cell.angle_alpha   90.00
_cell.angle_beta   90.00
_cell.angle_gamma   90.00
#
_symmetry.space_group_name_H-M   'P 1'
#
loop_
_entity.id
_entity.type
_entity.pdbx_description
1 polymer ?
#
loop_
_entity_poly.entity_id
_entity_poly.type
_entity_poly.pdbx_seq_one_letter_code
_entity_poly.pdbx_strand_id
1 'polypeptide(L)'
;MKRFYTILTIVCASFAIYDAVIWSVNASNPVWITVLMFLGSILLLFTNIRKIKNRTLLTILALLLICVSSFLNSFYTGNIVILQHVVRVVISIFVVYLSTKKTAVG
;
A
#
# COMPACT_ATOMS: atom_id res chain seq x y z
N MET A 1 0.10 16.19 13.48
CA MET A 1 -0.46 15.16 12.57
C MET A 1 0.41 14.84 11.34
N LYS A 2 1.10 15.80 10.70
CA LYS A 2 1.95 15.52 9.50
C LYS A 2 3.02 14.42 9.72
N ARG A 3 3.73 14.43 10.86
CA ARG A 3 4.77 13.43 11.18
C ARG A 3 4.21 12.01 11.32
N PHE A 4 3.06 11.86 12.00
CA PHE A 4 2.41 10.57 12.20
C PHE A 4 1.95 9.94 10.87
N TYR A 5 1.36 10.75 9.99
CA TYR A 5 0.99 10.33 8.64
C TYR A 5 2.20 9.81 7.84
N THR A 6 3.31 10.55 7.87
CA THR A 6 4.54 10.19 7.16
C THR A 6 5.14 8.90 7.71
N ILE A 7 5.19 8.72 9.03
CA ILE A 7 5.67 7.48 9.66
C ILE A 7 4.79 6.30 9.25
N LEU A 8 3.47 6.43 9.36
CA LEU A 8 2.53 5.36 9.01
C LEU A 8 2.64 4.93 7.55
N THR A 9 2.75 5.89 6.63
CA THR A 9 2.91 5.60 5.20
C THR A 9 4.26 4.98 4.86
N ILE A 10 5.33 5.38 5.54
CA ILE A 10 6.65 4.73 5.40
C ILE A 10 6.58 3.29 5.89
N VAL A 11 6.04 3.05 7.08
CA VAL A 11 5.90 1.70 7.66
C VAL A 11 5.07 0.81 6.72
N CYS A 12 3.94 1.31 6.22
CA CYS A 12 3.10 0.58 5.26
C CYS A 12 3.86 0.24 3.96
N ALA A 13 4.59 1.21 3.39
CA ALA A 13 5.40 0.96 2.19
C ALA A 13 6.52 -0.06 2.45
N SER A 14 7.18 -0.01 3.61
CA SER A 14 8.22 -0.96 3.98
C SER A 14 7.70 -2.39 4.09
N PHE A 15 6.56 -2.59 4.77
CA PHE A 15 5.91 -3.91 4.82
C PHE A 15 5.52 -4.40 3.43
N ALA A 16 4.98 -3.51 2.60
CA ALA A 16 4.56 -3.89 1.25
C ALA A 16 5.75 -4.27 0.34
N ILE A 17 6.90 -3.61 0.48
CA ILE A 17 8.16 -3.99 -0.20
C ILE A 17 8.65 -5.34 0.31
N TYR A 18 8.64 -5.56 1.63
CA TYR A 18 9.04 -6.83 2.22
C TYR A 18 8.21 -8.00 1.68
N ASP A 19 6.88 -7.83 1.63
CA ASP A 19 5.98 -8.83 1.06
C ASP A 19 6.23 -9.05 -0.43
N ALA A 20 6.48 -7.98 -1.21
CA ALA A 20 6.81 -8.10 -2.62
C ALA A 20 8.10 -8.90 -2.86
N VAL A 21 9.11 -8.73 -2.01
CA VAL A 21 10.38 -9.48 -2.06
C VAL A 21 10.18 -10.94 -1.68
N ILE A 22 9.41 -11.24 -0.62
CA ILE A 22 9.10 -12.64 -0.27
C ILE A 22 8.36 -13.32 -1.41
N TRP A 23 7.36 -12.64 -1.98
CA TRP A 23 6.56 -13.23 -3.04
C TRP A 23 7.36 -13.40 -4.33
N SER A 24 8.38 -12.59 -4.61
CA SER A 24 9.19 -12.74 -5.83
C SER A 24 10.12 -13.95 -5.78
N VAL A 25 10.49 -14.41 -4.59
CA VAL A 25 11.30 -15.61 -4.39
C VAL A 25 10.42 -16.87 -4.37
N ASN A 26 9.13 -16.73 -4.07
CA ASN A 26 8.22 -17.86 -4.03
C ASN A 26 7.72 -18.25 -5.43
N ALA A 27 8.15 -19.39 -5.94
CA ALA A 27 7.80 -19.88 -7.29
C ALA A 27 6.29 -20.13 -7.48
N SER A 28 5.52 -20.28 -6.40
CA SER A 28 4.06 -20.42 -6.49
C SER A 28 3.33 -19.09 -6.76
N ASN A 29 4.02 -17.95 -6.60
CA ASN A 29 3.41 -16.64 -6.78
C ASN A 29 3.75 -16.10 -8.17
N PRO A 30 2.76 -15.64 -8.94
CA PRO A 30 3.04 -15.08 -10.25
C PRO A 30 3.74 -13.72 -10.10
N VAL A 31 4.81 -13.54 -10.88
CA VAL A 31 5.70 -12.37 -10.83
C VAL A 31 4.94 -11.04 -11.01
N TRP A 32 3.86 -11.02 -11.79
CA TRP A 32 3.09 -9.80 -11.99
C TRP A 32 2.41 -9.29 -10.71
N ILE A 33 2.03 -10.17 -9.77
CA ILE A 33 1.47 -9.76 -8.47
C ILE A 33 2.54 -9.06 -7.61
N THR A 34 3.77 -9.56 -7.66
CA THR A 34 4.89 -8.99 -6.89
C THR A 34 5.28 -7.62 -7.44
N VAL A 35 5.26 -7.48 -8.77
CA VAL A 35 5.48 -6.20 -9.45
C VAL A 35 4.40 -5.17 -9.09
N LEU A 36 3.12 -5.55 -9.08
CA LEU A 36 2.03 -4.64 -8.68
C LEU A 36 2.17 -4.17 -7.23
N MET A 37 2.50 -5.08 -6.32
CA MET A 37 2.73 -4.80 -4.91
C MET A 37 3.91 -3.82 -4.73
N PHE A 38 5.01 -4.07 -5.43
CA PHE A 38 6.20 -3.22 -5.41
C PHE A 38 5.91 -1.83 -5.99
N LEU A 39 5.19 -1.75 -7.10
CA LEU A 39 4.79 -0.50 -7.75
C LEU A 39 3.91 0.36 -6.83
N GLY A 40 2.92 -0.26 -6.17
CA GLY A 40 2.08 0.40 -5.18
C GLY A 40 2.88 0.98 -4.02
N SER A 41 3.89 0.25 -3.55
CA SER A 41 4.79 0.68 -2.47
C SER A 41 5.62 1.91 -2.86
N ILE A 42 6.20 1.89 -4.07
CA ILE A 42 6.98 3.02 -4.60
C ILE A 42 6.10 4.26 -4.79
N LEU A 43 4.89 4.08 -5.33
CA LEU A 43 3.93 5.17 -5.49
C LEU A 43 3.60 5.81 -4.14
N LEU A 44 3.38 4.99 -3.10
CA LEU A 44 3.12 5.47 -1.75
C LEU A 44 4.30 6.30 -1.19
N LEU A 45 5.54 5.88 -1.43
CA LEU A 45 6.74 6.65 -1.07
C LEU A 45 6.85 7.96 -1.87
N PHE A 46 6.57 7.92 -3.17
CA PHE A 46 6.59 9.10 -4.05
C PHE A 46 5.62 10.18 -3.60
N THR A 47 4.44 9.78 -3.08
CA THR A 47 3.45 10.73 -2.54
C THR A 47 3.98 11.52 -1.34
N ASN A 48 5.00 11.01 -0.64
CA ASN A 48 5.62 11.67 0.51
C ASN A 48 6.75 12.63 0.11
N ILE A 49 7.47 12.34 -0.98
CA ILE A 49 8.67 13.09 -1.38
C ILE A 49 8.34 14.34 -2.21
N ARG A 50 7.38 14.26 -3.16
CA ARG A 50 7.04 15.39 -4.04
C ARG A 50 5.73 16.09 -3.65
N LYS A 51 5.68 17.41 -3.81
CA LYS A 51 4.43 18.19 -3.82
C LYS A 51 3.68 17.90 -5.12
N ILE A 52 2.89 16.83 -5.12
CA ILE A 52 2.04 16.44 -6.26
C ILE A 52 0.66 17.09 -6.08
N LYS A 53 0.15 17.73 -7.13
CA LYS A 53 -1.15 18.44 -7.15
C LYS A 53 -2.31 17.50 -6.75
N ASN A 54 -2.23 16.22 -7.14
CA ASN A 54 -3.22 15.17 -6.84
C ASN A 54 -2.69 14.10 -5.87
N ARG A 55 -2.02 14.52 -4.78
CA ARG A 55 -1.44 13.59 -3.80
C ARG A 55 -2.45 12.59 -3.23
N THR A 56 -3.67 13.03 -2.90
CA THR A 56 -4.71 12.17 -2.32
C THR A 56 -5.12 11.06 -3.29
N LEU A 57 -5.34 11.40 -4.56
CA LEU A 57 -5.68 10.42 -5.61
C LEU A 57 -4.56 9.39 -5.78
N LEU A 58 -3.29 9.84 -5.83
CA LEU A 58 -2.14 8.96 -5.97
C LEU A 58 -1.97 8.02 -4.76
N THR A 59 -2.25 8.53 -3.56
CA THR A 59 -2.21 7.73 -2.32
C THR A 59 -3.31 6.67 -2.32
N ILE A 60 -4.52 7.01 -2.76
CA ILE A 60 -5.63 6.05 -2.91
C ILE A 60 -5.28 4.97 -3.93
N LEU A 61 -4.75 5.36 -5.10
CA LEU A 61 -4.32 4.42 -6.14
C LEU A 61 -3.23 3.46 -5.63
N ALA A 62 -2.23 3.98 -4.92
CA ALA A 62 -1.16 3.18 -4.33
C ALA A 62 -1.69 2.14 -3.34
N LEU A 63 -2.61 2.55 -2.45
CA LEU A 63 -3.22 1.65 -1.47
C LEU A 63 -4.11 0.61 -2.13
N LEU A 64 -4.85 0.99 -3.17
CA LEU A 64 -5.72 0.08 -3.92
C LEU A 64 -4.88 -1.01 -4.62
N LEU A 65 -3.75 -0.64 -5.22
CA LEU A 65 -2.80 -1.61 -5.79
C LEU A 65 -2.26 -2.59 -4.75
N ILE A 66 -1.88 -2.11 -3.56
CA ILE A 66 -1.36 -2.96 -2.48
C ILE A 66 -2.45 -3.95 -2.00
N CYS A 67 -3.69 -3.46 -1.81
CA CYS A 67 -4.81 -4.30 -1.37
C CYS A 67 -5.21 -5.33 -2.43
N VAL A 68 -5.32 -4.93 -3.70
CA VAL A 68 -5.65 -5.84 -4.81
C VAL A 68 -4.55 -6.89 -5.00
N SER A 69 -3.27 -6.49 -4.92
CA SER A 69 -2.15 -7.44 -5.01
C SER A 69 -2.18 -8.47 -3.88
N SER A 70 -2.49 -8.01 -2.64
CA SER A 70 -2.76 -8.90 -1.50
C SER A 70 -3.83 -9.93 -1.81
N PHE A 71 -4.98 -9.45 -2.26
CA PHE A 71 -6.15 -10.27 -2.52
C PHE A 71 -5.84 -11.30 -3.60
N LEU A 72 -5.25 -10.88 -4.71
CA LEU A 72 -4.83 -11.76 -5.79
C LEU A 72 -3.84 -12.81 -5.30
N ASN A 73 -2.85 -12.45 -4.48
CA ASN A 73 -1.92 -13.42 -3.90
C ASN A 73 -2.65 -14.49 -3.07
N SER A 74 -3.67 -14.12 -2.30
CA SER A 74 -4.47 -15.07 -1.51
C SER A 74 -5.36 -15.97 -2.37
N PHE A 75 -5.91 -15.45 -3.46
CA PHE A 75 -6.64 -16.26 -4.44
C PHE A 75 -5.74 -17.28 -5.12
N TYR A 76 -4.52 -16.87 -5.50
CA TYR A 76 -3.55 -17.74 -6.16
C TYR A 76 -2.97 -18.82 -5.25
N THR A 77 -2.64 -18.45 -4.01
CA THR A 77 -2.04 -19.40 -3.05
C THR A 77 -3.08 -20.27 -2.34
N GLY A 78 -4.38 -19.97 -2.50
CA GLY A 78 -5.46 -20.63 -1.77
C GLY A 78 -5.42 -20.42 -0.26
N ASN A 79 -4.49 -19.59 0.24
CA ASN A 79 -4.22 -19.42 1.66
C ASN A 79 -4.60 -18.00 2.08
N ILE A 80 -5.86 -17.84 2.50
CA ILE A 80 -6.40 -16.54 2.89
C ILE A 80 -5.90 -16.19 4.30
N VAL A 81 -4.79 -15.45 4.36
CA VAL A 81 -4.32 -14.86 5.62
C VAL A 81 -5.15 -13.61 5.93
N ILE A 82 -6.35 -13.83 6.48
CA ILE A 82 -7.36 -12.78 6.78
C ILE A 82 -6.75 -11.61 7.56
N LEU A 83 -5.86 -11.90 8.51
CA LEU A 83 -5.21 -10.90 9.36
C LEU A 83 -4.42 -9.86 8.54
N GLN A 84 -3.70 -10.28 7.49
CA GLN A 84 -2.90 -9.38 6.66
C GLN A 84 -3.79 -8.44 5.84
N HIS A 85 -4.92 -8.93 5.33
CA HIS A 85 -5.88 -8.11 4.58
C HIS A 85 -6.56 -7.07 5.47
N VAL A 86 -7.03 -7.48 6.65
CA VAL A 86 -7.69 -6.57 7.60
C VAL A 86 -6.74 -5.45 8.02
N VAL A 87 -5.48 -5.77 8.34
CA VAL A 87 -4.48 -4.76 8.71
C VAL A 87 -4.22 -3.78 7.56
N ARG A 88 -4.08 -4.26 6.32
CA ARG A 88 -3.87 -3.41 5.14
C ARG A 88 -5.07 -2.52 4.84
N VAL A 89 -6.30 -3.02 5.02
CA VAL A 89 -7.55 -2.25 4.85
C VAL A 89 -7.67 -1.16 5.92
N VAL A 90 -7.39 -1.48 7.20
CA VAL A 90 -7.45 -0.50 8.29
C VAL A 90 -6.41 0.61 8.08
N ILE A 91 -5.16 0.25 7.72
CA ILE A 91 -4.11 1.24 7.43
C ILE A 91 -4.50 2.12 6.23
N SER A 92 -5.05 1.53 5.17
CA SER A 92 -5.46 2.30 3.99
C SER A 92 -6.60 3.28 4.28
N ILE A 93 -7.64 2.86 5.01
CA ILE A 93 -8.72 3.76 5.46
C ILE A 93 -8.15 4.91 6.30
N PHE A 94 -7.26 4.61 7.23
CA PHE A 94 -6.67 5.61 8.12
C PHE A 94 -5.77 6.61 7.37
N VAL A 95 -4.95 6.13 6.42
CA VAL A 95 -4.12 6.98 5.56
C VAL A 95 -4.97 7.87 4.65
N VAL A 96 -6.07 7.34 4.11
CA VAL A 96 -7.01 8.13 3.29
C VAL A 96 -7.70 9.21 4.13
N TYR A 97 -8.20 8.87 5.32
CA TYR A 97 -8.82 9.81 6.25
C TYR A 97 -7.88 10.97 6.62
N LEU A 98 -6.62 10.65 6.94
CA LEU A 98 -5.63 11.69 7.25
C LEU A 98 -5.28 12.54 6.02
N SER A 99 -5.30 11.96 4.82
CA SER A 99 -5.04 12.68 3.57
C SER A 99 -6.15 13.66 3.22
N THR A 100 -7.42 13.26 3.34
CA THR A 100 -8.58 14.12 3.07
C THR A 100 -8.69 15.26 4.08
N LYS A 101 -8.49 14.98 5.38
CA LYS A 101 -8.48 16.04 6.40
C LYS A 101 -7.38 17.09 6.17
N LYS A 102 -6.23 16.69 5.63
CA LYS A 102 -5.14 17.61 5.28
C LYS A 102 -5.49 18.54 4.13
N THR A 103 -6.32 18.11 3.18
CA THR A 103 -6.78 18.93 2.06
C THR A 103 -7.87 19.92 2.47
N ALA A 104 -8.71 19.59 3.46
CA ALA A 104 -9.81 20.43 3.92
C ALA A 104 -9.40 21.59 4.86
N VAL A 105 -8.18 21.57 5.41
CA VAL A 105 -7.65 22.60 6.33
C VAL A 105 -6.54 23.43 5.65
N GLY A 106 -6.42 23.34 4.32
CA GLY A 106 -5.43 24.03 3.50
C GLY A 106 -5.98 25.30 2.87
#